data_AF-A0A7D5R9Z6-F1
#
_entry.id   AF-A0A7D5R9Z6-F1
#
_cell.length_a   1.000
_cell.length_b   1.000
_cell.length_c   1.000
_cell.angle_alpha   90.00
_cell.angle_beta   90.00
_cell.angle_gamma   90.00
#
_symmetry.space_group_name_H-M   'P 1'
#
loop_
_entity.id
_entity.type
_entity.pdbx_description
1 polymer ?
#
loop_
_entity_poly.entity_id
_entity_poly.type
_entity_poly.pdbx_seq_one_letter_code
_entity_poly.pdbx_strand_id
1 'polypeptide(L)' 'MQPSTVSKKTYQVILDKDENGMIFARCDELHANAEGKTEAEAKNNIKEAIELMVDHLNKDKSFSLKFVHKY' A
#
# COMPACT_ATOMS: atom_id res chain seq x y z
N MET A 1 6.60 -25.81 -21.33
CA MET A 1 6.33 -24.42 -20.89
C MET A 1 5.41 -24.50 -19.69
N GLN A 2 5.92 -24.29 -18.48
CA GLN A 2 5.06 -24.15 -17.30
C GLN A 2 4.43 -22.75 -17.34
N PRO A 3 3.13 -22.58 -17.14
CA PRO A 3 2.56 -21.25 -16.98
C PRO A 3 3.12 -20.67 -15.69
N SER A 4 3.91 -19.61 -15.81
CA SER A 4 4.30 -18.78 -14.69
C SER A 4 3.01 -18.17 -14.14
N THR A 5 2.40 -18.79 -13.14
CA THR A 5 1.28 -18.21 -12.41
C THR A 5 1.83 -16.95 -11.74
N VAL A 6 1.64 -15.80 -12.38
CA VAL A 6 1.98 -14.51 -11.81
C VAL A 6 0.96 -14.28 -10.70
N SER A 7 1.30 -14.76 -9.51
CA SER A 7 0.48 -14.61 -8.31
C SER A 7 0.43 -13.13 -7.97
N LYS A 8 -0.58 -12.42 -8.47
CA LYS A 8 -0.84 -11.02 -8.10
C LYS A 8 -1.08 -10.95 -6.60
N LYS A 9 -0.09 -10.43 -5.87
CA LYS A 9 -0.24 -10.22 -4.43
C LYS A 9 -1.10 -8.98 -4.19
N THR A 10 -2.11 -9.12 -3.33
CA THR A 10 -2.94 -8.00 -2.89
C THR A 10 -2.50 -7.61 -1.49
N TYR A 11 -2.03 -6.39 -1.31
CA TYR A 11 -1.63 -5.85 -0.01
C TYR A 11 -2.77 -5.08 0.63
N GLN A 12 -3.00 -5.30 1.91
CA GLN A 12 -3.97 -4.53 2.67
C GLN A 12 -3.34 -3.24 3.20
N VAL A 13 -3.96 -2.10 2.86
CA VAL A 13 -3.58 -0.79 3.39
C VAL A 13 -4.67 -0.32 4.33
N ILE A 14 -4.32 -0.02 5.57
CA ILE A 14 -5.21 0.58 6.55
C ILE A 14 -5.06 2.09 6.48
N LEU A 15 -6.17 2.79 6.30
CA LEU A 15 -6.28 4.24 6.38
C LEU A 15 -6.92 4.60 7.70
N ASP A 16 -6.23 5.40 8.49
CA ASP A 16 -6.65 5.90 9.79
C ASP A 16 -6.66 7.43 9.75
N LYS A 17 -7.61 8.08 10.42
CA LYS A 17 -7.72 9.54 10.40
C LYS A 17 -7.67 10.05 11.83
N ASP A 18 -6.70 10.91 12.08
CA ASP A 18 -6.51 11.52 13.39
C ASP A 18 -7.47 12.72 13.61
N GLU A 19 -7.59 13.14 14.87
CA GLU A 19 -8.41 14.28 15.31
C GLU A 19 -8.04 15.58 14.58
N ASN A 20 -6.79 15.72 14.15
CA ASN A 20 -6.29 16.87 13.38
C ASN A 20 -6.63 16.81 11.88
N GLY A 21 -7.32 15.75 11.43
CA GLY A 21 -7.69 15.55 10.04
C GLY A 21 -6.59 14.95 9.15
N MET A 22 -5.44 14.59 9.73
CA MET A 22 -4.34 13.91 9.05
C MET A 22 -4.70 12.44 8.82
N ILE A 23 -4.39 11.92 7.63
CA ILE A 23 -4.69 10.54 7.25
C ILE A 23 -3.41 9.73 7.21
N PHE A 24 -3.37 8.65 7.98
CA PHE A 24 -2.27 7.70 8.08
C PHE A 24 -2.59 6.45 7.28
N ALA A 25 -1.73 6.11 6.33
CA ALA A 25 -1.80 4.90 5.54
C ALA A 25 -0.70 3.92 5.98
N ARG A 26 -1.08 2.68 6.32
CA ARG A 26 -0.12 1.63 6.71
C ARG A 26 -0.39 0.31 6.01
N CYS A 27 0.66 -0.36 5.57
CA CYS A 27 0.65 -1.73 5.09
C CYS A 27 1.53 -2.57 6.00
N ASP A 28 0.90 -3.27 6.96
CA ASP A 28 1.61 -4.08 7.96
C ASP A 28 2.46 -5.19 7.32
N GLU A 29 2.00 -5.78 6.20
CA GLU A 29 2.71 -6.85 5.49
C GLU A 29 4.08 -6.42 4.94
N LEU A 30 4.24 -5.15 4.58
CA LEU A 30 5.44 -4.61 3.97
C LEU A 30 6.21 -3.67 4.91
N HIS A 31 5.71 -3.47 6.14
CA HIS A 31 6.22 -2.44 7.05
C HIS A 31 6.34 -1.07 6.37
N ALA A 32 5.36 -0.75 5.50
CA ALA A 32 5.32 0.50 4.76
C ALA A 32 4.27 1.44 5.37
N ASN A 33 4.66 2.69 5.58
CA ASN A 33 3.86 3.71 6.22
C ASN A 33 3.94 5.00 5.40
N ALA A 34 2.81 5.72 5.32
CA ALA A 34 2.73 7.03 4.72
C ALA A 34 1.64 7.86 5.40
N GLU A 35 1.71 9.16 5.24
CA GLU A 35 0.71 10.10 5.74
C GLU A 35 0.32 11.09 4.64
N GLY A 36 -0.85 11.72 4.79
CA GLY A 36 -1.31 12.75 3.88
C GLY A 36 -2.42 13.61 4.50
N LYS A 37 -2.54 14.84 4.02
CA LYS A 37 -3.61 15.76 4.43
C LYS A 37 -4.97 15.38 3.85
N THR A 38 -4.97 14.55 2.81
CA THR A 38 -6.18 14.04 2.17
C THR A 38 -6.03 12.54 1.93
N GLU A 39 -7.17 11.86 1.75
CA GLU A 39 -7.19 10.42 1.51
C GLU A 39 -6.46 10.08 0.21
N ALA A 40 -6.60 10.92 -0.82
CA ALA A 40 -5.91 10.76 -2.09
C ALA A 40 -4.38 10.88 -1.93
N GLU A 41 -3.91 11.84 -1.13
CA GLU A 41 -2.50 12.04 -0.85
C GLU A 41 -1.91 10.86 -0.08
N ALA A 42 -2.57 10.41 0.99
CA ALA A 42 -2.14 9.25 1.76
C ALA A 42 -2.12 7.96 0.91
N LYS A 43 -3.13 7.76 0.05
CA LYS A 43 -3.21 6.64 -0.92
C LYS A 43 -2.10 6.69 -1.96
N ASN A 44 -1.72 7.88 -2.45
CA ASN A 44 -0.63 8.01 -3.40
C ASN A 44 0.71 7.72 -2.74
N ASN A 45 0.96 8.34 -1.58
CA ASN A 45 2.22 8.20 -0.85
C ASN A 45 2.47 6.74 -0.43
N ILE A 46 1.45 6.03 0.09
CA ILE A 46 1.61 4.62 0.46
C ILE A 46 1.78 3.72 -0.76
N LYS A 47 1.17 4.07 -1.91
CA LYS A 47 1.35 3.31 -3.15
C LYS A 47 2.80 3.40 -3.62
N GLU A 48 3.40 4.58 -3.60
CA GLU A 48 4.82 4.77 -3.95
C GLU A 48 5.75 4.01 -2.98
N ALA A 49 5.48 4.08 -1.68
CA ALA A 49 6.25 3.32 -0.68
C ALA A 49 6.14 1.80 -0.90
N ILE A 50 4.94 1.29 -1.19
CA ILE A 50 4.73 -0.12 -1.50
C ILE A 50 5.41 -0.51 -2.81
N GLU A 51 5.36 0.34 -3.84
CA GLU A 51 6.01 0.07 -5.12
C GLU A 51 7.53 -0.08 -4.95
N LEU A 52 8.16 0.79 -4.16
CA LEU A 52 9.57 0.70 -3.80
C LEU A 52 9.90 -0.59 -3.02
N MET A 53 9.06 -0.96 -2.05
CA MET A 53 9.26 -2.19 -1.27
C MET A 53 9.08 -3.44 -2.14
N VAL A 54 8.09 -3.45 -3.03
CA VAL A 54 7.83 -4.56 -3.94
C VAL A 54 8.98 -4.71 -4.93
N ASP A 55 9.45 -3.62 -5.54
CA ASP A 55 10.60 -3.65 -6.47
C ASP A 55 11.86 -4.20 -5.77
N HIS A 56 12.08 -3.84 -4.51
CA HIS A 56 13.18 -4.35 -3.70
C HIS A 56 13.03 -5.85 -3.35
N LEU A 57 11.83 -6.32 -3.03
CA LEU A 57 11.57 -7.70 -2.59
C LEU A 57 11.35 -8.69 -3.75
N ASN A 58 10.84 -8.21 -4.87
CA ASN A 58 10.49 -9.01 -6.04
C ASN A 58 10.67 -8.16 -7.31
N LYS A 59 11.42 -8.68 -8.29
CA LYS A 59 11.49 -8.11 -9.65
C LYS A 59 10.13 -8.10 -10.39
N ASP A 60 9.06 -8.57 -9.76
CA ASP A 60 7.73 -8.74 -10.35
C ASP A 60 6.80 -7.57 -9.98
N LYS A 61 6.47 -6.76 -10.98
CA LYS A 61 5.74 -5.49 -10.85
C LYS A 61 4.22 -5.63 -10.67
N SER A 62 3.70 -6.84 -10.48
CA SER A 62 2.25 -7.08 -10.47
C SER A 62 1.70 -7.24 -9.05
N PHE A 63 1.27 -6.13 -8.44
CA PHE A 63 0.54 -6.13 -7.17
C PHE A 63 -0.80 -5.40 -7.27
N SER A 64 -1.63 -5.54 -6.25
CA SER A 64 -2.88 -4.80 -6.07
C SER A 64 -2.99 -4.31 -4.64
N LEU A 65 -3.69 -3.20 -4.42
CA LEU A 65 -3.86 -2.60 -3.10
C LEU A 65 -5.33 -2.63 -2.70
N LYS A 66 -5.61 -3.07 -1.47
CA LYS A 66 -6.94 -3.03 -0.87
C LYS A 66 -6.94 -2.05 0.30
N PHE A 67 -7.62 -0.92 0.14
CA PHE A 67 -7.74 0.11 1.17
C PHE A 67 -8.88 -0.20 2.15
N VAL A 68 -8.55 -0.29 3.42
CA VAL A 68 -9.47 -0.51 4.54
C VAL A 68 -9.48 0.75 5.39
N HIS A 69 -10.66 1.28 5.64
CA HIS A 69 -10.86 2.55 6.33
C HIS A 69 -11.15 2.23 7.79
N LYS A 70 -10.35 2.78 8.71
CA LYS A 70 -10.47 2.59 10.15
C LYS A 70 -10.66 3.98 10.76
N TYR A 71 -11.90 4.44 10.76
CA TYR A 71 -12.36 5.67 11.40
C TYR A 71 -13.57 5.34 12.26
#